data_AF-A0A075GK43-F1
#
_entry.id   AF-A0A075GK43-F1
#
_cell.length_a   1.000
_cell.length_b   1.000
_cell.length_c   1.000
_cell.angle_alpha   90.00
_cell.angle_beta   90.00
_cell.angle_gamma   90.00
#
_symmetry.space_group_name_H-M   'P 1'
#
loop_
_entity.id
_entity.type
_entity.pdbx_description
1 polymer ?
#
loop_
_entity_poly.entity_id
_entity_poly.type
_entity_poly.pdbx_seq_one_letter_code
_entity_poly.pdbx_strand_id
1 'polypeptide(L)' 'MAKYDGLLGQPLLEIEEPDKEGGVTLIFKDNRFMFIKVEDGKLSTISIPE' A
#
# COMPACT_ATOMS: atom_id res chain seq x y z
N MET A 1 -14.39 3.54 -4.04
CA MET A 1 -14.48 2.08 -3.81
C MET A 1 -13.61 1.30 -4.78
N ALA A 2 -13.62 1.58 -6.09
CA ALA A 2 -12.82 0.86 -7.11
C ALA A 2 -11.30 0.70 -6.87
N LYS A 3 -10.65 1.58 -6.11
CA LYS A 3 -9.18 1.51 -5.87
C LYS A 3 -8.75 0.32 -5.00
N TYR A 4 -9.64 -0.17 -4.13
CA TYR A 4 -9.32 -1.23 -3.17
C TYR A 4 -9.89 -2.60 -3.57
N ASP A 5 -10.80 -2.64 -4.55
CA ASP A 5 -11.44 -3.89 -4.98
C ASP A 5 -10.43 -4.91 -5.53
N GLY A 6 -9.32 -4.44 -6.13
CA GLY A 6 -8.23 -5.30 -6.59
C GLY A 6 -7.25 -5.76 -5.52
N LEU A 7 -7.32 -5.20 -4.30
CA LEU A 7 -6.42 -5.49 -3.18
C LEU A 7 -7.10 -6.34 -2.09
N LEU A 8 -8.43 -6.29 -2.01
CA LEU A 8 -9.21 -7.04 -1.02
C LEU A 8 -9.06 -8.55 -1.26
N GLY A 9 -8.62 -9.26 -0.22
CA GLY A 9 -8.42 -10.72 -0.25
C GLY A 9 -7.12 -11.17 -0.93
N GLN A 10 -6.29 -10.24 -1.42
CA GLN A 10 -4.98 -10.58 -1.95
C GLN A 10 -4.00 -10.90 -0.81
N PRO A 11 -3.20 -11.97 -0.93
CA PRO A 11 -2.19 -12.28 0.07
C PRO A 11 -1.06 -11.26 0.02
N LEU A 12 -0.68 -10.75 1.19
CA LEU A 12 0.52 -9.97 1.36
C LEU A 12 1.75 -10.88 1.25
N LEU A 13 2.77 -10.37 0.58
CA LEU A 13 4.10 -10.95 0.57
C LEU A 13 4.89 -10.41 1.77
N GLU A 14 4.90 -9.09 1.92
CA GLU A 14 5.73 -8.39 2.91
C GLU A 14 5.12 -7.04 3.28
N ILE A 15 5.47 -6.53 4.46
CA ILE A 15 5.07 -5.23 4.98
C ILE A 15 6.34 -4.50 5.42
N GLU A 16 6.56 -3.29 4.91
CA GLU A 16 7.64 -2.41 5.34
C GLU A 16 7.10 -1.28 6.22
N GLU A 17 7.56 -1.22 7.47
CA GLU A 17 7.27 -0.14 8.43
C GLU A 17 8.51 0.14 9.32
N PRO A 18 9.08 1.36 9.31
CA PRO A 18 8.78 2.47 8.43
C PRO A 18 9.32 2.22 7.02
N ASP A 19 8.54 2.54 5.99
CA ASP A 19 9.03 2.55 4.62
C ASP A 19 10.05 3.69 4.38
N LYS A 20 10.60 3.75 3.16
CA LYS A 20 11.61 4.76 2.79
C LYS A 20 11.13 6.21 2.88
N GLU A 21 9.82 6.46 2.87
CA GLU A 21 9.21 7.78 3.00
C GLU A 21 8.64 8.02 4.42
N GLY A 22 8.86 7.11 5.37
CA GLY A 22 8.34 7.21 6.74
C GLY A 22 6.87 6.80 6.87
N GLY A 23 6.33 6.09 5.89
CA GLY A 23 5.00 5.49 5.86
C GLY A 23 5.03 3.98 6.10
N VAL A 24 3.99 3.31 5.62
CA VAL A 24 3.85 1.86 5.57
C VAL A 24 3.68 1.44 4.11
N THR A 25 4.51 0.52 3.65
CA THR A 25 4.38 -0.07 2.32
C THR A 25 3.89 -1.51 2.43
N LEU A 26 2.78 -1.82 1.77
CA LEU A 26 2.26 -3.17 1.63
C LEU A 26 2.67 -3.75 0.27
N ILE A 27 3.36 -4.88 0.29
CA ILE A 27 3.80 -5.60 -0.90
C ILE A 27 2.92 -6.84 -1.04
N PHE A 28 2.22 -6.95 -2.15
CA PHE A 28 1.32 -8.07 -2.44
C PHE A 28 2.05 -9.14 -3.26
N LYS A 29 1.60 -10.40 -3.16
CA LYS A 29 2.21 -11.51 -3.94
C LYS A 29 2.02 -11.40 -5.45
N ASP A 30 1.10 -10.55 -5.91
CA ASP A 30 0.84 -10.25 -7.31
C ASP A 30 1.71 -9.10 -7.85
N ASN A 31 2.84 -8.81 -7.19
CA ASN A 31 3.76 -7.69 -7.47
C ASN A 31 3.13 -6.29 -7.34
N ARG A 32 1.99 -6.15 -6.66
CA ARG A 32 1.43 -4.83 -6.39
C ARG A 32 2.04 -4.21 -5.15
N PHE A 33 2.13 -2.88 -5.20
CA PHE A 33 2.60 -2.07 -4.09
C PHE A 33 1.51 -1.09 -3.67
N MET A 34 1.28 -1.01 -2.36
CA MET A 34 0.43 0.01 -1.76
C MET A 34 1.24 0.79 -0.74
N PHE A 35 1.51 2.05 -1.06
CA PHE A 35 2.17 3.00 -0.19
C PHE A 35 1.12 3.72 0.64
N ILE A 36 1.31 3.76 1.94
CA ILE A 36 0.42 4.40 2.90
C ILE A 36 1.26 5.40 3.69
N LYS A 37 0.94 6.68 3.57
CA LYS A 37 1.62 7.74 4.33
C LYS A 37 0.60 8.65 4.98
N VAL A 38 1.01 9.29 6.08
CA VAL A 38 0.20 10.33 6.73
C VAL A 38 0.72 11.69 6.30
N GLU A 39 -0.07 12.39 5.49
CA GLU A 39 0.21 13.76 5.06
C GLU A 39 -0.88 14.67 5.62
N ASP A 40 -0.48 15.72 6.36
CA ASP A 40 -1.39 16.69 6.99
C ASP A 40 -2.49 16.05 7.87
N GLY A 41 -2.13 14.98 8.59
CA GLY A 41 -3.06 14.23 9.45
C GLY A 41 -4.09 13.41 8.66
N LYS A 42 -3.93 13.26 7.34
CA LYS A 42 -4.78 12.44 6.48
C LYS A 42 -3.98 11.26 5.93
N LEU A 43 -4.64 10.11 5.81
CA LEU A 43 -4.08 8.94 5.15
C LEU A 43 -4.06 9.17 3.63
N SER A 44 -2.87 9.31 3.08
CA SER A 44 -2.58 9.36 1.66
C SER A 44 -2.15 7.96 1.23
N THR A 45 -2.85 7.38 0.25
CA THR A 45 -2.56 6.03 -0.25
C THR A 45 -2.26 6.07 -1.74
N ILE A 46 -1.20 5.40 -2.18
CA ILE A 46 -0.84 5.27 -3.59
C ILE A 46 -0.76 3.78 -3.91
N SER A 47 -1.47 3.36 -4.94
CA SER A 47 -1.42 1.98 -5.43
C SER A 47 -0.86 2.02 -6.84
N ILE A 48 0.19 1.25 -7.07
CA ILE A 48 0.86 1.14 -8.37
C ILE A 48 0.68 -0.32 -8.82
N PRO A 49 -0.13 -0.56 -9.87
CA PRO A 49 -0.09 -1.82 -10.61
C PRO A 49 1.12 -1.80 -11.55
N GLU A 50 1.89 -2.90 -11.59
CA GLU A 50 2.82 -3.18 -12.69
C GLU A 50 2.07 -3.33 -14.03
#